data_AF-A0A9P6XSI5-F1
#
_entry.id   AF-A0A9P6XSI5-F1
#
_cell.length_a   1.000
_cell.length_b   1.000
_cell.length_c   1.000
_cell.angle_alpha   90.00
_cell.angle_beta   90.00
_cell.angle_gamma   90.00
#
_symmetry.space_group_name_H-M   'P 1'
#
loop_
_entity.id
_entity.type
_entity.pdbx_description
1 polymer ?
#
loop_
_entity_poly.entity_id
_entity_poly.type
_entity_poly.pdbx_seq_one_letter_code
_entity_poly.pdbx_strand_id
1 'polypeptide(L)'
;MLPGGDGADACRRLREQGEDIPVILLTARDEAVDRIIGLEAGADDYVGKPFDPRELLARIEAVLRRKRGPSALTKDAPVTFGPFLFDPSSRQLPGAQCRQAAVARAPAGAGARRRRRRTQ
;
A
#
# COMPACT_ATOMS: atom_id res chain seq x y z
N MET A 1 -18.85 -8.32 -20.46
CA MET A 1 -19.81 -8.58 -19.38
C MET A 1 -19.35 -9.81 -18.63
N LEU A 2 -19.26 -9.74 -17.30
CA LEU A 2 -18.89 -10.86 -16.45
C LEU A 2 -20.14 -11.75 -16.27
N PRO A 3 -19.99 -13.08 -16.07
CA PRO A 3 -21.11 -13.91 -15.68
C PRO A 3 -21.65 -13.43 -14.32
N GLY A 4 -22.88 -12.90 -14.32
CA GLY A 4 -23.55 -12.38 -13.12
C GLY A 4 -23.53 -10.87 -12.90
N GLY A 5 -23.02 -10.04 -13.83
CA GLY A 5 -23.12 -8.57 -13.76
C GLY A 5 -22.00 -7.82 -14.48
N ASP A 6 -21.90 -6.51 -14.24
CA ASP A 6 -20.76 -5.68 -14.68
C ASP A 6 -19.72 -5.50 -13.58
N GLY A 7 -18.48 -5.15 -13.96
CA GLY A 7 -17.37 -4.93 -13.02
C GLY A 7 -17.63 -3.79 -12.03
N ALA A 8 -18.41 -2.78 -12.44
CA ALA A 8 -18.83 -1.68 -11.57
C ALA A 8 -19.76 -2.17 -10.45
N ASP A 9 -20.72 -3.05 -10.74
CA ASP A 9 -21.63 -3.61 -9.75
C ASP A 9 -20.88 -4.50 -8.74
N ALA A 10 -19.92 -5.29 -9.21
CA ALA A 10 -19.06 -6.08 -8.35
C ALA A 10 -18.22 -5.19 -7.42
N CYS A 11 -17.68 -4.07 -7.94
CA CYS A 11 -16.90 -3.12 -7.14
C CYS A 11 -17.78 -2.45 -6.07
N ARG A 12 -18.99 -2.00 -6.44
CA ARG A 12 -19.94 -1.40 -5.51
C ARG A 12 -20.27 -2.35 -4.36
N ARG A 13 -20.57 -3.61 -4.66
CA ARG A 13 -20.86 -4.64 -3.65
C ARG A 13 -19.71 -4.86 -2.67
N LEU A 14 -18.46 -4.87 -3.16
CA LEU A 14 -17.28 -4.96 -2.27
C LEU A 14 -17.22 -3.77 -1.31
N ARG A 15 -17.44 -2.55 -1.81
CA ARG A 15 -17.42 -1.35 -0.96
C ARG A 15 -18.58 -1.32 0.03
N GLU A 16 -19.78 -1.74 -0.36
CA GLU A 16 -20.93 -1.89 0.54
C GLU A 16 -20.68 -2.90 1.67
N GLN A 17 -19.87 -3.93 1.41
CA GLN A 17 -19.42 -4.91 2.41
C GLN A 17 -18.31 -4.38 3.32
N GLY A 18 -17.80 -3.15 3.08
CA GLY A 18 -16.69 -2.57 3.83
C GLY A 18 -15.32 -3.11 3.42
N GLU A 19 -15.22 -3.83 2.30
CA GLU A 19 -13.96 -4.37 1.80
C GLU A 19 -13.10 -3.27 1.15
N ASP A 20 -11.89 -3.06 1.69
CA ASP A 20 -10.96 -2.04 1.20
C ASP A 20 -9.91 -2.59 0.21
N ILE A 21 -10.19 -3.75 -0.38
CA ILE A 21 -9.30 -4.40 -1.34
C ILE A 21 -9.09 -3.49 -2.55
N PRO A 22 -7.85 -3.33 -3.06
CA PRO A 22 -7.61 -2.52 -4.25
C PRO A 22 -8.19 -3.17 -5.51
N VAL A 23 -8.94 -2.41 -6.31
CA VAL A 23 -9.62 -2.89 -7.51
C VAL A 23 -9.19 -2.10 -8.75
N ILE A 24 -8.79 -2.81 -9.81
CA ILE A 24 -8.50 -2.23 -11.12
C ILE A 24 -9.48 -2.84 -12.14
N LEU A 25 -10.24 -1.99 -12.82
CA LEU A 25 -11.17 -2.42 -13.87
C LEU A 25 -10.42 -2.54 -15.21
N LEU A 26 -10.43 -3.75 -15.80
CA LEU A 26 -9.81 -4.04 -17.10
C LEU A 26 -10.90 -4.37 -18.12
N THR A 27 -11.09 -3.51 -19.11
CA THR A 27 -12.27 -3.61 -19.99
C THR A 27 -11.98 -3.22 -21.43
N ALA A 28 -12.78 -3.75 -22.35
CA ALA A 28 -12.73 -3.39 -23.78
C ALA A 28 -13.58 -2.14 -24.08
N ARG A 29 -14.27 -1.58 -23.08
CA ARG A 29 -15.02 -0.33 -23.21
C ARG A 29 -14.12 0.83 -22.84
N ASP A 30 -13.82 1.69 -23.79
CA ASP A 30 -12.89 2.81 -23.67
C ASP A 30 -13.60 4.18 -23.63
N GLU A 31 -14.92 4.18 -23.52
CA GLU A 31 -15.71 5.40 -23.36
C GLU A 31 -15.40 6.09 -22.01
N ALA A 32 -15.25 7.42 -22.05
CA ALA A 32 -14.99 8.22 -20.86
C ALA A 32 -16.09 8.06 -19.79
N VAL A 33 -17.33 7.82 -20.22
CA VAL A 33 -18.49 7.62 -19.33
C VAL A 33 -18.32 6.34 -18.51
N ASP A 34 -17.95 5.23 -19.13
CA ASP A 34 -17.74 3.96 -18.43
C ASP A 34 -16.60 4.04 -17.42
N ARG A 35 -15.56 4.81 -17.74
CA ARG A 35 -14.45 5.08 -16.82
C ARG A 35 -14.92 5.84 -15.58
N ILE A 36 -15.73 6.88 -15.77
CA ILE A 36 -16.28 7.68 -14.66
C ILE A 36 -17.13 6.79 -13.77
N ILE A 37 -18.06 6.02 -14.35
CA ILE A 37 -18.94 5.11 -13.61
C ILE A 37 -18.13 4.10 -12.79
N GLY A 38 -17.09 3.51 -13.38
CA GLY A 38 -16.24 2.54 -12.67
C GLY A 38 -15.51 3.14 -11.47
N LEU A 39 -14.99 4.37 -11.61
CA LEU A 39 -14.31 5.07 -10.53
C LEU A 39 -15.28 5.51 -9.43
N GLU A 40 -16.46 6.00 -9.79
CA GLU A 40 -17.53 6.37 -8.83
C GLU A 40 -18.08 5.15 -8.08
N ALA A 41 -18.10 3.98 -8.72
CA ALA A 41 -18.46 2.72 -8.07
C ALA A 41 -17.40 2.22 -7.06
N GLY A 42 -16.25 2.89 -6.97
CA GLY A 42 -15.22 2.62 -5.96
C GLY A 42 -13.99 1.89 -6.48
N ALA A 43 -13.77 1.83 -7.80
CA ALA A 43 -12.52 1.29 -8.35
C ALA A 43 -11.34 2.25 -8.13
N ASP A 44 -10.15 1.71 -7.93
CA ASP A 44 -8.92 2.48 -7.69
C ASP A 44 -8.21 2.91 -8.98
N ASP A 45 -8.44 2.16 -10.06
CA ASP A 45 -7.99 2.49 -11.42
C ASP A 45 -8.87 1.79 -12.48
N TYR A 46 -8.77 2.27 -13.72
CA TYR A 46 -9.50 1.77 -14.89
C TYR A 46 -8.57 1.76 -16.10
N VAL A 47 -8.50 0.62 -16.78
CA VAL A 47 -7.57 0.36 -17.90
C VAL A 47 -8.33 -0.25 -19.07
N GLY A 48 -8.28 0.45 -20.20
CA GLY A 48 -8.84 -0.03 -21.48
C GLY A 48 -7.96 -1.11 -22.12
N LYS A 49 -8.58 -2.02 -22.86
CA LYS A 49 -7.88 -2.99 -23.73
C LYS A 49 -7.85 -2.46 -25.16
N PRO A 50 -6.75 -2.67 -25.91
CA PRO A 50 -5.50 -3.34 -25.51
C PRO A 50 -4.59 -2.43 -24.67
N PHE A 51 -3.85 -3.02 -23.72
CA PHE A 51 -2.89 -2.32 -22.86
C PHE A 51 -1.50 -2.95 -22.95
N ASP A 52 -0.46 -2.17 -22.62
CA ASP A 52 0.89 -2.69 -22.47
C ASP A 52 1.02 -3.41 -21.10
N PRO A 53 1.58 -4.62 -21.01
CA PRO A 53 1.82 -5.30 -19.74
C PRO A 53 2.61 -4.48 -18.72
N ARG A 54 3.57 -3.66 -19.18
CA ARG A 54 4.35 -2.75 -18.32
C ARG A 54 3.50 -1.61 -17.79
N GLU A 55 2.56 -1.11 -18.58
CA GLU A 55 1.60 -0.10 -18.12
C GLU A 55 0.73 -0.68 -17.00
N LEU A 56 0.18 -1.88 -17.20
CA LEU A 56 -0.62 -2.54 -16.19
C LEU A 56 0.18 -2.77 -14.90
N LEU A 57 1.42 -3.22 -15.01
CA LEU A 57 2.31 -3.41 -13.86
C LEU A 57 2.51 -2.11 -13.07
N ALA A 58 2.85 -1.02 -13.76
CA ALA A 58 3.05 0.28 -13.12
C ALA A 58 1.79 0.78 -12.40
N ARG A 59 0.60 0.53 -12.95
CA ARG A 59 -0.69 0.87 -12.33
C ARG A 59 -0.98 0.04 -11.09
N ILE A 60 -0.72 -1.27 -11.14
CA ILE A 60 -0.83 -2.16 -9.98
C ILE A 60 0.05 -1.65 -8.84
N GLU A 61 1.32 -1.35 -9.12
CA GLU A 61 2.25 -0.81 -8.12
C GLU A 61 1.77 0.53 -7.55
N ALA A 62 1.24 1.42 -8.39
CA ALA A 62 0.70 2.71 -7.96
C ALA A 62 -0.53 2.57 -7.04
N VAL A 63 -1.44 1.65 -7.35
CA VAL A 63 -2.62 1.34 -6.51
C VAL A 63 -2.18 0.75 -5.17
N LEU A 64 -1.28 -0.23 -5.19
CA LEU A 64 -0.77 -0.85 -3.96
C LEU A 64 -0.05 0.16 -3.06
N ARG A 65 0.75 1.07 -3.63
CA ARG A 65 1.43 2.13 -2.86
C ARG A 65 0.46 3.08 -2.17
N ARG A 66 -0.67 3.42 -2.81
CA ARG A 66 -1.70 4.30 -2.22
C ARG A 66 -2.38 3.65 -1.03
N LYS A 67 -2.77 2.37 -1.12
CA LYS A 67 -3.45 1.64 -0.04
C LYS A 67 -2.54 1.27 1.13
N ARG A 68 -1.25 1.03 0.87
CA ARG A 68 -0.28 0.66 1.91
C ARG A 68 0.16 1.81 2.82
N GLY A 69 -0.15 3.06 2.47
CA GLY A 69 0.44 4.22 3.13
C GLY A 69 1.98 4.22 3.07
N PRO A 70 2.65 5.30 3.51
CA PRO A 70 4.10 5.39 3.48
C PRO A 70 4.83 4.31 4.32
N SER A 71 4.10 3.56 5.16
CA SER A 71 4.67 2.65 6.16
C SER A 71 4.71 1.16 5.75
N ALA A 72 4.04 0.72 4.68
CA ALA A 72 4.01 -0.70 4.31
C ALA A 72 4.97 -1.09 3.17
N LEU A 73 5.97 -0.24 2.89
CA LEU A 73 7.18 -0.65 2.16
C LEU A 73 8.35 -1.04 3.08
N THR A 74 8.26 -0.82 4.39
CA THR A 74 9.11 -1.54 5.33
C THR A 74 8.60 -2.96 5.49
N LYS A 75 8.72 -3.76 4.43
CA LYS A 75 8.59 -5.22 4.52
C LYS A 75 9.61 -5.81 5.50
N ASP A 76 10.68 -5.08 5.79
CA ASP A 76 11.80 -5.49 6.64
C ASP A 76 11.83 -4.79 8.01
N ALA A 77 10.81 -4.00 8.38
CA ALA A 77 10.78 -3.45 9.74
C ALA A 77 10.39 -4.55 10.74
N PRO A 78 11.12 -4.69 11.85
CA PRO A 78 10.73 -5.58 12.92
C PRO A 78 9.31 -5.26 13.42
N VAL A 79 8.48 -6.29 13.54
CA VAL A 79 7.09 -6.19 14.03
C VAL A 79 7.04 -6.71 15.46
N THR A 80 6.52 -5.89 16.38
CA THR A 80 6.32 -6.29 17.77
C THR A 80 4.87 -6.73 18.02
N PHE A 81 4.68 -7.84 18.73
CA PHE A 81 3.38 -8.29 19.20
C PHE A 81 3.54 -8.98 20.56
N GLY A 82 2.95 -8.40 21.60
CA GLY A 82 3.19 -8.85 22.98
C GLY A 82 4.69 -8.84 23.32
N PRO A 83 5.24 -9.94 23.87
CA PRO A 83 6.67 -10.04 24.20
C PRO A 83 7.56 -10.45 23.01
N PHE A 84 6.99 -10.61 21.81
CA PHE A 84 7.70 -11.12 20.64
C PHE A 84 8.11 -9.98 19.71
N LEU A 85 9.33 -10.09 19.17
CA LEU A 85 9.86 -9.27 18.09
C LEU A 85 10.06 -10.19 16.89
N PHE A 86 9.32 -9.97 15.81
CA PHE A 86 9.55 -10.66 14.55
C PHE A 86 10.39 -9.78 13.65
N ASP A 87 11.51 -10.29 13.18
CA ASP A 87 12.31 -9.65 12.15
C ASP A 87 11.99 -10.29 10.78
N PRO A 88 11.27 -9.59 9.89
CA PRO A 88 10.91 -10.12 8.57
C PRO A 88 12.12 -10.34 7.66
N SER A 89 13.21 -9.58 7.87
CA SER A 89 14.41 -9.64 7.03
C SER A 89 15.18 -10.95 7.23
N SER A 90 15.26 -11.42 8.47
CA SER A 90 15.89 -12.69 8.85
C SER A 90 14.89 -13.85 8.99
N ARG A 91 13.58 -13.57 8.94
CA ARG A 91 12.48 -14.51 9.23
C ARG A 91 12.64 -15.20 10.59
N GLN A 92 13.22 -14.49 11.55
CA GLN A 92 13.46 -15.00 12.89
C GLN A 92 12.40 -14.48 13.87
N LEU A 93 11.96 -15.38 14.75
CA LEU A 93 11.29 -15.07 16.00
C LEU A 93 12.25 -15.47 17.11
N PRO A 94 13.06 -14.54 17.66
CA PRO A 94 13.90 -14.84 18.80
C PRO A 94 13.02 -15.42 19.92
N GLY A 95 13.27 -16.69 20.27
CA GLY A 95 12.41 -17.47 21.16
C GLY A 95 12.24 -16.84 22.55
N ALA A 96 11.18 -17.27 23.25
CA ALA A 96 10.64 -16.71 24.50
C ALA A 96 11.59 -16.74 25.71
N GLN A 97 12.72 -16.02 25.63
CA GLN A 97 13.52 -15.48 26.74
C GLN A 97 14.17 -14.16 26.27
N CYS A 98 13.39 -13.31 25.58
CA CYS A 98 13.92 -12.03 25.09
C CYS A 98 14.04 -11.03 26.26
N ARG A 99 15.13 -11.15 27.03
CA ARG A 99 15.69 -10.02 27.78
C ARG A 99 16.11 -8.96 26.76
N GLN A 100 15.37 -7.86 26.74
CA GLN A 100 15.69 -6.54 26.18
C GLN A 100 16.74 -6.54 25.05
N ALA A 101 16.27 -6.46 23.81
CA ALA A 101 16.98 -5.64 22.83
C ALA A 101 16.25 -4.30 22.80
N ALA A 102 16.84 -3.31 23.46
CA ALA A 102 16.44 -1.92 23.29
C ALA A 102 16.39 -1.61 21.79
N VAL A 103 15.21 -1.25 21.27
CA VAL A 103 15.10 -0.72 19.91
C VAL A 103 15.67 0.69 19.95
N ALA A 104 17.01 0.79 19.94
CA ALA A 104 17.70 2.04 19.75
C ALA A 104 17.43 2.50 18.31
N ARG A 105 16.44 3.36 18.18
CA ARG A 105 16.16 4.12 16.97
C ARG A 105 17.35 5.06 16.76
N ALA A 106 18.33 4.67 15.94
CA ALA A 106 19.33 5.61 15.46
C ALA A 106 18.64 6.56 14.45
N PRO A 107 18.54 7.87 14.73
CA PRO A 107 18.06 8.80 13.72
C PRO A 107 19.11 8.90 12.60
N ALA A 108 18.74 8.48 11.40
CA ALA A 108 19.40 8.89 10.18
C ALA A 108 19.21 10.40 10.03
N GLY A 109 20.24 11.18 10.38
CA GLY A 109 20.16 12.65 10.31
C GLY A 109 21.33 13.37 10.97
N ALA A 110 22.55 13.10 10.52
CA ALA A 110 23.69 13.98 10.78
C ALA A 110 23.47 15.34 10.10
N GLY A 111 22.90 16.29 10.82
CA GLY A 111 22.75 17.68 10.42
C GLY A 111 23.48 18.59 11.39
N ALA A 112 24.79 18.75 11.19
CA ALA A 112 25.61 19.68 11.94
C ALA A 112 25.12 21.13 11.70
N ARG A 113 24.40 21.70 12.67
CA ARG A 113 24.21 23.16 12.77
C ARG A 113 24.89 23.65 14.03
N ARG A 114 26.19 23.98 13.91
CA ARG A 114 26.85 24.94 14.80
C ARG A 114 26.16 26.30 14.62
N ARG A 115 25.20 26.65 15.47
CA ARG A 115 24.85 28.06 15.70
C ARG A 115 25.60 28.56 16.91
N ARG A 116 26.47 29.52 16.62
CA ARG A 116 27.37 30.21 17.54
C ARG A 116 26.58 30.90 18.65
N ARG A 117 27.16 30.86 19.85
CA ARG A 117 26.90 31.79 20.94
C ARG A 117 26.93 33.23 20.41
N ARG A 118 25.94 34.02 20.77
CA ARG A 118 26.13 35.46 21.02
C ARG A 118 25.25 35.85 22.20
N THR A 119 25.91 35.84 23.34
CA THR A 119 25.63 36.71 24.48
C THR A 119 25.86 38.16 24.07
N GLN A 120 25.05 39.04 24.68
CA GLN A 120 24.98 40.50 24.58
C GLN A 120 24.21 41.04 23.38
#